data_AF-A0A1M3KSE5-F1
#
_entry.id   AF-A0A1M3KSE5-F1
#
_cell.length_a   1.000
_cell.length_b   1.000
_cell.length_c   1.000
_cell.angle_alpha   90.00
_cell.angle_beta   90.00
_cell.angle_gamma   90.00
#
_symmetry.space_group_name_H-M   'P 1'
#
loop_
_entity.id
_entity.type
_entity.pdbx_description
1 polymer ?
#
loop_
_entity_poly.entity_id
_entity_poly.type
_entity_poly.pdbx_seq_one_letter_code
_entity_poly.pdbx_strand_id
1 'polypeptide(L)'
;MKLTWFGGTALRVYVGGEIVVIDAETAPAVVDRGELLAGADRVLAFGDAIAVIDPTAWRPEPVGRAIDEPLATDVFRIGDSALLLAAAAEPPLVLLGPGELPRFGRWADGGVIVLLSAREALVAEVTAMLDVARPRLVALAVDEQTLDLVIEEIAEHLGGAGLVSMEPGLALEV
;
A
#
# COMPACT_ATOMS: atom_id res chain seq x y z
N MET A 1 -6.39 9.65 3.43
CA MET A 1 -6.39 8.18 3.23
C MET A 1 -6.79 7.44 4.50
N LYS A 2 -7.45 6.28 4.37
CA LYS A 2 -7.69 5.34 5.48
C LYS A 2 -7.47 3.89 5.02
N LEU A 3 -6.73 3.11 5.80
CA LEU A 3 -6.34 1.73 5.49
C LEU A 3 -6.94 0.78 6.53
N THR A 4 -7.44 -0.37 6.11
CA THR A 4 -7.86 -1.45 7.03
C THR A 4 -7.39 -2.78 6.46
N TRP A 5 -6.50 -3.44 7.18
CA TRP A 5 -5.98 -4.76 6.81
C TRP A 5 -6.79 -5.84 7.49
N PHE A 6 -7.01 -6.96 6.80
CA PHE A 6 -7.84 -8.05 7.29
C PHE A 6 -7.08 -9.37 7.47
N GLY A 7 -5.79 -9.41 7.11
CA GLY A 7 -4.98 -10.62 7.06
C GLY A 7 -4.54 -10.96 5.63
N GLY A 8 -3.38 -11.61 5.49
CA GLY A 8 -2.80 -11.90 4.18
C GLY A 8 -2.60 -10.62 3.36
N THR A 9 -3.04 -10.62 2.11
CA THR A 9 -3.02 -9.44 1.22
C THR A 9 -4.35 -8.68 1.19
N ALA A 10 -5.36 -9.12 1.97
CA ALA A 10 -6.68 -8.51 1.99
C ALA A 10 -6.64 -7.14 2.69
N LEU A 11 -6.95 -6.09 1.92
CA LEU A 11 -6.88 -4.71 2.37
C LEU A 11 -8.08 -3.91 1.84
N ARG A 12 -8.62 -3.04 2.68
CA ARG A 12 -9.55 -1.99 2.25
C ARG A 12 -8.87 -0.64 2.36
N VAL A 13 -8.93 0.13 1.28
CA VAL A 13 -8.32 1.45 1.15
C VAL A 13 -9.42 2.45 0.83
N TYR A 14 -9.57 3.47 1.67
CA TYR A 14 -10.30 4.68 1.32
C TYR A 14 -9.31 5.75 0.87
N VAL A 15 -9.38 6.12 -0.41
CA VAL A 15 -8.46 7.03 -1.09
C VAL A 15 -9.21 7.74 -2.20
N GLY A 16 -9.00 9.05 -2.36
CA GLY A 16 -9.63 9.84 -3.43
C GLY A 16 -11.15 9.91 -3.36
N GLY A 17 -11.75 9.60 -2.21
CA GLY A 17 -13.19 9.47 -2.07
C GLY A 17 -13.77 8.10 -2.44
N GLU A 18 -12.93 7.17 -2.91
CA GLU A 18 -13.30 5.80 -3.30
C GLU A 18 -12.87 4.78 -2.24
N ILE A 19 -13.63 3.69 -2.14
CA ILE A 19 -13.27 2.48 -1.40
C ILE A 19 -12.77 1.44 -2.40
N VAL A 20 -11.46 1.18 -2.35
CA VAL A 20 -10.80 0.13 -3.12
C VAL A 20 -10.51 -1.05 -2.19
N VAL A 21 -11.06 -2.22 -2.51
CA VAL A 21 -10.75 -3.47 -1.80
C VAL A 21 -9.77 -4.30 -2.63
N ILE A 22 -8.69 -4.74 -2.01
CA ILE A 22 -7.61 -5.52 -2.60
C ILE A 22 -7.69 -6.95 -2.05
N ASP A 23 -7.58 -7.94 -2.93
CA ASP A 23 -7.37 -9.35 -2.62
C ASP A 23 -8.40 -9.92 -1.62
N ALA A 24 -9.67 -9.57 -1.76
CA ALA A 24 -10.73 -9.96 -0.82
C ALA A 24 -10.86 -11.49 -0.61
N GLU A 25 -10.48 -12.30 -1.60
CA GLU A 25 -10.46 -13.76 -1.52
C GLU A 25 -9.41 -14.31 -0.55
N THR A 26 -8.39 -13.52 -0.23
CA THR A 26 -7.29 -13.93 0.66
C THR A 26 -7.58 -13.64 2.13
N ALA A 27 -8.70 -12.98 2.42
CA ALA A 27 -9.11 -12.68 3.78
C ALA A 27 -9.29 -13.98 4.58
N PRO A 28 -8.83 -14.03 5.85
CA PRO A 28 -9.07 -15.16 6.74
C PRO A 28 -10.56 -15.49 6.86
N ALA A 29 -10.91 -16.76 7.05
CA ALA A 29 -12.30 -17.21 7.10
C ALA A 29 -13.15 -16.59 8.24
N VAL A 30 -12.50 -15.99 9.25
CA VAL A 30 -13.16 -15.27 10.34
C VAL A 30 -13.68 -13.89 9.90
N VAL A 31 -13.18 -13.35 8.79
CA VAL A 31 -13.60 -12.05 8.24
C VAL A 31 -14.90 -12.23 7.47
N ASP A 32 -15.93 -11.47 7.83
CA ASP A 32 -17.17 -11.43 7.05
C ASP A 32 -16.91 -10.75 5.70
N ARG A 33 -17.09 -11.51 4.63
CA ARG A 33 -16.84 -11.03 3.27
C ARG A 33 -17.82 -9.94 2.85
N GLY A 34 -19.06 -10.00 3.31
CA GLY A 34 -20.06 -8.97 3.07
C GLY A 34 -19.65 -7.65 3.69
N GLU A 35 -19.10 -7.67 4.91
CA GLU A 35 -18.57 -6.48 5.58
C GLU A 35 -17.32 -5.93 4.88
N LEU A 36 -16.40 -6.81 4.47
CA LEU A 36 -15.19 -6.43 3.73
C LEU A 36 -15.54 -5.69 2.43
N LEU A 37 -16.52 -6.18 1.69
CA LEU A 37 -16.95 -5.64 0.39
C LEU A 37 -17.98 -4.51 0.52
N ALA A 38 -18.50 -4.24 1.72
CA ALA A 38 -19.57 -3.28 1.91
C ALA A 38 -19.16 -1.86 1.49
N GLY A 39 -19.82 -1.34 0.46
CA GLY A 39 -19.56 0.00 -0.08
C GLY A 39 -18.29 0.09 -0.91
N ALA A 40 -17.69 -1.04 -1.34
CA ALA A 40 -16.55 -1.01 -2.25
C ALA A 40 -16.96 -0.44 -3.62
N ASP A 41 -16.27 0.61 -4.05
CA ASP A 41 -16.39 1.16 -5.41
C ASP A 41 -15.64 0.27 -6.40
N ARG A 42 -14.49 -0.29 -5.96
CA ARG A 42 -13.65 -1.20 -6.74
C ARG A 42 -13.18 -2.37 -5.91
N VAL A 43 -13.17 -3.56 -6.51
CA VAL A 43 -12.59 -4.77 -5.95
C VAL A 43 -11.57 -5.28 -6.94
N LEU A 44 -10.32 -5.44 -6.50
CA LEU A 44 -9.19 -5.80 -7.34
C LEU A 44 -8.39 -6.90 -6.66
N ALA A 45 -7.71 -7.72 -7.46
CA ALA A 45 -6.68 -8.63 -7.00
C ALA A 45 -5.32 -8.29 -7.62
N PHE A 46 -4.21 -8.65 -6.97
CA PHE A 46 -2.87 -8.49 -7.56
C PHE A 46 -2.74 -9.19 -8.92
N GLY A 47 -3.53 -10.25 -9.17
CA GLY A 47 -3.57 -11.02 -10.43
C GLY A 47 -4.47 -10.45 -11.53
N ASP A 48 -5.26 -9.40 -11.27
CA ASP A 48 -6.24 -8.89 -12.24
C ASP A 48 -5.60 -8.18 -13.45
N ALA A 49 -6.36 -7.93 -14.51
CA ALA A 49 -5.88 -7.13 -15.63
C ALA A 49 -5.82 -5.62 -15.27
N ILE A 50 -4.80 -5.23 -14.50
CA ILE A 50 -4.52 -3.84 -14.09
C ILE A 50 -3.46 -3.24 -15.02
N ALA A 51 -3.62 -1.97 -15.38
CA ALA A 51 -2.66 -1.25 -16.21
C ALA A 51 -1.26 -1.28 -15.59
N VAL A 52 -0.26 -1.72 -16.37
CA VAL A 52 1.13 -1.81 -15.95
C VAL A 52 1.86 -0.52 -16.32
N ILE A 53 2.62 0.03 -15.39
CA ILE A 53 3.44 1.22 -15.62
C ILE A 53 4.88 0.96 -15.17
N ASP A 54 5.81 1.78 -15.68
CA ASP A 54 7.16 1.88 -15.11
C ASP A 54 7.14 2.84 -13.90
N PRO A 55 7.28 2.35 -12.66
CA PRO A 55 7.31 3.19 -11.47
C PRO A 55 8.47 4.18 -11.49
N THR A 56 9.58 3.93 -12.17
CA THR A 56 10.72 4.86 -12.17
C THR A 56 10.45 6.15 -12.98
N ALA A 57 9.54 6.06 -13.95
CA ALA A 57 9.16 7.17 -14.83
C ALA A 57 7.84 7.85 -14.42
N TRP A 58 7.04 7.22 -13.57
CA TRP A 58 5.75 7.75 -13.12
C TRP A 58 5.91 9.03 -12.29
N ARG A 59 4.90 9.90 -12.37
CA ARG A 59 4.78 11.10 -11.54
C ARG A 59 3.33 11.28 -11.11
N PRO A 60 3.08 11.71 -9.86
CA PRO A 60 1.73 12.04 -9.42
C PRO A 60 1.18 13.18 -10.26
N GLU A 61 -0.11 13.10 -10.58
CA GLU A 61 -0.79 14.20 -11.26
C GLU A 61 -0.85 15.43 -10.35
N PRO A 62 -0.65 16.65 -10.90
CA PRO A 62 -0.83 17.87 -10.14
C PRO A 62 -2.27 17.98 -9.62
N VAL A 63 -2.41 18.48 -8.39
CA VAL A 63 -3.74 18.75 -7.82
C VAL A 63 -4.46 19.78 -8.71
N GLY A 64 -5.59 19.37 -9.28
CA GLY A 64 -6.50 20.24 -10.02
C GLY A 64 -7.08 21.35 -9.15
N ARG A 65 -7.79 22.32 -9.75
CA ARG A 65 -8.47 23.37 -8.98
C ARG A 65 -9.66 22.75 -8.23
N ALA A 66 -10.03 23.35 -7.10
CA ALA A 66 -11.17 22.88 -6.29
C ALA A 66 -12.54 22.90 -6.99
N ILE A 67 -12.64 23.51 -8.19
CA ILE A 67 -13.85 23.53 -9.02
C ILE A 67 -13.87 22.39 -10.05
N ASP A 68 -12.76 21.68 -10.20
CA ASP A 68 -12.66 20.56 -11.12
C ASP A 68 -13.33 19.34 -10.49
N GLU A 69 -13.91 18.48 -11.33
CA GLU A 69 -14.50 17.23 -10.85
C GLU A 69 -13.42 16.37 -10.17
N PRO A 70 -13.74 15.69 -9.04
CA PRO A 70 -12.81 14.76 -8.43
C PRO A 70 -12.39 13.69 -9.44
N LEU A 71 -11.08 13.57 -9.65
CA LEU A 71 -10.53 12.50 -10.47
C LEU A 71 -10.70 11.17 -9.73
N ALA A 72 -11.06 10.13 -10.47
CA ALA A 72 -11.11 8.77 -9.96
C ALA A 72 -9.74 8.34 -9.43
N THR A 73 -9.73 7.41 -8.47
CA THR A 73 -8.46 6.85 -8.00
C THR A 73 -7.84 6.00 -9.09
N ASP A 74 -6.61 6.33 -9.47
CA ASP A 74 -5.82 5.49 -10.36
C ASP A 74 -5.22 4.31 -9.59
N VAL A 75 -5.26 3.14 -10.22
CA VAL A 75 -4.61 1.94 -9.70
C VAL A 75 -3.76 1.33 -10.80
N PHE A 76 -2.47 1.20 -10.53
CA PHE A 76 -1.50 0.64 -11.46
C PHE A 76 -0.79 -0.56 -10.85
N ARG A 77 -0.43 -1.51 -11.71
CA ARG A 77 0.54 -2.56 -11.38
C ARG A 77 1.94 -2.02 -11.62
N ILE A 78 2.79 -2.11 -10.60
CA ILE A 78 4.20 -1.69 -10.66
C ILE A 78 5.17 -2.86 -10.45
N GLY A 79 4.65 -4.07 -10.24
CA GLY A 79 5.37 -5.35 -10.13
C GLY A 79 4.37 -6.49 -9.99
N ASP A 80 4.84 -7.75 -10.00
CA ASP A 80 3.97 -8.94 -9.99
C ASP A 80 3.05 -9.04 -8.76
N SER A 81 3.48 -8.48 -7.63
CA SER A 81 2.69 -8.36 -6.41
C SER A 81 2.84 -6.98 -5.81
N ALA A 82 2.86 -5.95 -6.66
CA ALA A 82 2.97 -4.56 -6.22
C ALA A 82 1.98 -3.66 -6.97
N LEU A 83 1.19 -2.90 -6.19
CA LEU A 83 0.22 -1.93 -6.70
C LEU A 83 0.57 -0.51 -6.25
N LEU A 84 0.35 0.45 -7.14
CA LEU A 84 0.36 1.88 -6.87
C LEU A 84 -1.06 2.40 -6.95
N LEU A 85 -1.56 3.00 -5.87
CA LEU A 85 -2.81 3.74 -5.83
C LEU A 85 -2.48 5.23 -5.76
N ALA A 86 -3.08 6.02 -6.64
CA ALA A 86 -2.87 7.45 -6.72
C ALA A 86 -4.21 8.19 -6.82
N ALA A 87 -4.38 9.19 -5.96
CA ALA A 87 -5.51 10.10 -6.02
C ALA A 87 -5.02 11.53 -5.83
N ALA A 88 -5.76 12.49 -6.39
CA ALA A 88 -5.41 13.90 -6.27
C ALA A 88 -5.40 14.33 -4.79
N ALA A 89 -4.38 15.10 -4.42
CA ALA A 89 -4.18 15.63 -3.06
C ALA A 89 -3.95 14.58 -1.95
N GLU A 90 -3.82 13.30 -2.29
CA GLU A 90 -3.36 12.25 -1.37
C GLU A 90 -1.93 11.81 -1.72
N PRO A 91 -1.11 11.41 -0.74
CA PRO A 91 0.17 10.79 -1.04
C PRO A 91 -0.03 9.50 -1.85
N PRO A 92 0.88 9.16 -2.78
CA PRO A 92 0.82 7.87 -3.46
C PRO A 92 0.93 6.72 -2.45
N LEU A 93 0.06 5.72 -2.58
CA LEU A 93 0.04 4.51 -1.75
C LEU A 93 0.60 3.34 -2.54
N VAL A 94 1.53 2.61 -1.93
CA VAL A 94 2.13 1.42 -2.50
C VAL A 94 1.81 0.22 -1.64
N LEU A 95 1.28 -0.82 -2.26
CA LEU A 95 1.00 -2.10 -1.61
C LEU A 95 2.03 -3.12 -2.11
N LEU A 96 2.81 -3.68 -1.19
CA LEU A 96 3.86 -4.66 -1.47
C LEU A 96 3.43 -6.04 -0.93
N GLY A 97 3.02 -6.92 -1.84
CA GLY A 97 2.78 -8.33 -1.56
C GLY A 97 4.07 -9.17 -1.58
N PRO A 98 3.98 -10.51 -1.71
CA PRO A 98 5.12 -11.42 -1.55
C PRO A 98 6.15 -11.41 -2.71
N GLY A 99 5.97 -10.57 -3.72
CA GLY A 99 6.84 -10.50 -4.90
C GLY A 99 8.11 -9.68 -4.70
N GLU A 100 8.91 -9.55 -5.77
CA GLU A 100 10.11 -8.69 -5.82
C GLU A 100 9.76 -7.21 -5.61
N LEU A 101 10.62 -6.47 -4.91
CA LEU A 101 10.45 -5.03 -4.73
C LEU A 101 10.62 -4.31 -6.08
N PRO A 102 9.63 -3.51 -6.52
CA PRO A 102 9.78 -2.72 -7.72
C PRO A 102 10.80 -1.59 -7.50
N ARG A 103 11.40 -1.10 -8.59
CA ARG A 103 12.27 0.09 -8.51
C ARG A 103 11.43 1.35 -8.41
N PHE A 104 11.63 2.13 -7.36
CA PHE A 104 10.88 3.35 -7.15
C PHE A 104 11.47 4.55 -7.91
N GLY A 105 10.59 5.45 -8.35
CA GLY A 105 10.97 6.79 -8.80
C GLY A 105 11.04 7.77 -7.62
N ARG A 106 11.40 9.03 -7.92
CA ARG A 106 11.48 10.10 -6.90
C ARG A 106 10.16 10.41 -6.19
N TRP A 107 9.03 9.98 -6.73
CA TRP A 107 7.72 10.14 -6.11
C TRP A 107 7.53 9.31 -4.85
N ALA A 108 8.39 8.31 -4.60
CA ALA A 108 8.35 7.53 -3.36
C ALA A 108 8.68 8.40 -2.14
N ASP A 109 9.38 9.51 -2.32
CA ASP A 109 9.53 10.54 -1.29
C ASP A 109 8.14 11.10 -0.93
N GLY A 110 7.78 10.97 0.34
CA GLY A 110 6.45 11.35 0.84
C GLY A 110 5.33 10.34 0.56
N GLY A 111 5.61 9.22 -0.11
CA GLY A 111 4.66 8.13 -0.33
C GLY A 111 4.35 7.32 0.92
N VAL A 112 3.27 6.55 0.87
CA VAL A 112 2.88 5.58 1.90
C VAL A 112 3.15 4.18 1.37
N ILE A 113 3.88 3.36 2.13
CA ILE A 113 4.23 2.00 1.72
C ILE A 113 3.63 1.02 2.72
N VAL A 114 2.89 0.02 2.23
CA VAL A 114 2.30 -1.05 3.05
C VAL A 114 2.98 -2.37 2.68
N LEU A 115 3.61 -3.01 3.65
CA LEU A 115 4.17 -4.35 3.51
C LEU A 115 3.08 -5.36 3.91
N LEU A 116 2.51 -6.06 2.93
CA LEU A 116 1.53 -7.14 3.10
C LEU A 116 2.21 -8.52 3.21
N SER A 117 3.54 -8.55 3.14
CA SER A 117 4.39 -9.71 3.28
C SER A 117 5.72 -9.29 3.87
N ALA A 118 6.37 -10.20 4.60
CA ALA A 118 7.69 -10.00 5.19
C ALA A 118 8.61 -11.18 4.91
N ARG A 119 8.70 -11.58 3.64
CA ARG A 119 9.81 -12.45 3.22
C ARG A 119 11.13 -11.74 3.52
N GLU A 120 12.12 -12.46 4.03
CA GLU A 120 13.42 -11.90 4.44
C GLU A 120 14.04 -11.00 3.35
N ALA A 121 14.04 -11.46 2.09
CA ALA A 121 14.55 -10.68 0.98
C ALA A 121 13.75 -9.39 0.69
N LEU A 122 12.42 -9.37 0.91
CA LEU A 122 11.62 -8.14 0.75
C LEU A 122 11.95 -7.14 1.86
N VAL A 123 12.12 -7.62 3.10
CA VAL A 123 12.51 -6.78 4.23
C VAL A 123 13.87 -6.14 3.96
N ALA A 124 14.85 -6.92 3.49
CA ALA A 124 16.16 -6.40 3.11
C ALA A 124 16.08 -5.40 1.94
N GLU A 125 15.28 -5.71 0.91
CA GLU A 125 15.06 -4.81 -0.23
C GLU A 125 14.41 -3.49 0.19
N VAL A 126 13.41 -3.54 1.07
CA VAL A 126 12.74 -2.34 1.63
C VAL A 126 13.71 -1.53 2.48
N THR A 127 14.51 -2.19 3.31
CA THR A 127 15.53 -1.53 4.14
C THR A 127 16.52 -0.76 3.27
N ALA A 128 17.03 -1.39 2.21
CA ALA A 128 17.90 -0.72 1.24
C ALA A 128 17.20 0.43 0.47
N MET A 129 15.90 0.32 0.23
CA MET A 129 15.11 1.39 -0.40
C MET A 129 14.97 2.60 0.52
N LEU A 130 14.83 2.41 1.83
CA LEU A 130 14.73 3.50 2.81
C LEU A 130 16.04 4.32 2.95
N ASP A 131 17.18 3.75 2.58
CA ASP A 131 18.45 4.49 2.52
C ASP A 131 18.47 5.55 1.40
N VAL A 132 17.62 5.40 0.37
CA VAL A 132 17.64 6.24 -0.85
C VAL A 132 16.31 6.97 -1.11
N ALA A 133 15.23 6.59 -0.44
CA ALA A 133 13.92 7.23 -0.52
C ALA A 133 13.37 7.54 0.88
N ARG A 134 12.56 8.58 0.99
CA ARG A 134 11.98 9.02 2.27
C ARG A 134 10.45 8.94 2.22
N PRO A 135 9.84 7.74 2.31
CA PRO A 135 8.40 7.63 2.43
C PRO A 135 7.94 8.36 3.70
N ARG A 136 6.70 8.84 3.72
CA ARG A 136 6.14 9.46 4.93
C ARG A 136 5.75 8.42 5.97
N LEU A 137 5.39 7.22 5.54
CA LEU A 137 4.90 6.13 6.38
C LEU A 137 5.23 4.79 5.74
N VAL A 138 5.71 3.87 6.57
CA VAL A 138 5.76 2.43 6.30
C VAL A 138 4.76 1.75 7.26
N ALA A 139 3.77 1.07 6.71
CA ALA A 139 2.80 0.30 7.47
C ALA A 139 3.07 -1.19 7.30
N LEU A 140 3.12 -1.92 8.42
CA LEU A 140 3.38 -3.36 8.46
C LEU A 140 2.06 -4.11 8.64
N ALA A 141 1.63 -4.81 7.61
CA ALA A 141 0.44 -5.64 7.59
C ALA A 141 0.85 -7.11 7.49
N VAL A 142 1.50 -7.58 8.54
CA VAL A 142 2.13 -8.91 8.65
C VAL A 142 1.70 -9.57 9.96
N ASP A 143 1.84 -10.89 10.06
CA ASP A 143 1.48 -11.61 11.29
C ASP A 143 2.38 -11.23 12.47
N GLU A 144 1.86 -11.43 13.68
CA GLU A 144 2.51 -11.08 14.96
C GLU A 144 3.90 -11.73 15.12
N GLN A 145 4.09 -12.95 14.60
CA GLN A 145 5.36 -13.67 14.72
C GLN A 145 6.46 -13.03 13.88
N THR A 146 6.07 -12.40 12.77
CA THR A 146 6.99 -11.76 11.84
C THR A 146 7.19 -10.28 12.15
N LEU A 147 6.23 -9.64 12.82
CA LEU A 147 6.22 -8.20 13.09
C LEU A 147 7.50 -7.71 13.81
N ASP A 148 7.86 -8.33 14.93
CA ASP A 148 9.00 -7.90 15.74
C ASP A 148 10.32 -7.95 14.93
N LEU A 149 10.49 -9.01 14.13
CA LEU A 149 11.67 -9.19 13.27
C LEU A 149 11.78 -8.08 12.22
N VAL A 150 10.65 -7.71 11.62
CA VAL A 150 10.60 -6.65 10.59
C VAL A 150 10.86 -5.28 11.20
N ILE A 151 10.33 -5.02 12.40
CA ILE A 151 10.56 -3.77 13.11
C ILE A 151 12.05 -3.63 13.45
N GLU A 152 12.67 -4.68 13.99
CA GLU A 152 14.10 -4.66 14.34
C GLU A 152 14.98 -4.34 13.13
N GLU A 153 14.69 -4.93 11.96
CA GLU A 153 15.47 -4.71 10.74
C GLU A 153 15.27 -3.31 10.14
N ILE A 154 14.04 -2.80 10.12
CA ILE A 154 13.70 -1.56 9.41
C ILE A 154 13.91 -0.30 10.27
N ALA A 155 13.80 -0.39 11.60
CA ALA A 155 13.71 0.78 12.48
C ALA A 155 14.90 1.76 12.36
N GLU A 156 16.11 1.27 12.17
CA GLU A 156 17.31 2.11 12.04
C GLU A 156 17.40 2.84 10.68
N HIS A 157 16.64 2.39 9.68
CA HIS A 157 16.70 2.88 8.30
C HIS A 157 15.57 3.85 7.93
N LEU A 158 14.60 4.08 8.82
CA LEU A 158 13.40 4.87 8.51
C LEU A 158 13.66 6.28 7.98
N GLY A 159 14.80 6.90 8.31
CA GLY A 159 15.23 8.16 7.69
C GLY A 159 14.24 9.34 7.87
N GLY A 160 13.34 9.25 8.86
CA GLY A 160 12.25 10.20 9.11
C GLY A 160 10.85 9.70 8.73
N ALA A 161 10.72 8.53 8.11
CA ALA A 161 9.46 7.86 7.87
C ALA A 161 8.80 7.42 9.18
N GLY A 162 7.48 7.56 9.29
CA GLY A 162 6.72 6.86 10.33
C GLY A 162 6.74 5.35 10.11
N LEU A 163 6.70 4.58 11.19
CA LEU A 163 6.54 3.13 11.15
C LEU A 163 5.34 2.75 12.01
N VAL A 164 4.41 1.97 11.46
CA VAL A 164 3.18 1.56 12.16
C VAL A 164 2.87 0.09 11.88
N SER A 165 2.58 -0.67 12.93
CA SER A 165 1.94 -1.99 12.80
C SER A 165 0.45 -1.83 12.52
N MET A 166 -0.07 -2.57 11.56
CA MET A 166 -1.51 -2.65 11.30
C MET A 166 -2.11 -3.84 12.06
N GLU A 167 -3.16 -3.57 12.81
CA GLU A 167 -3.96 -4.60 13.48
C GLU A 167 -5.10 -5.07 12.56
N PRO A 168 -5.33 -6.39 12.40
CA PRO A 168 -6.42 -6.91 11.60
C PRO A 168 -7.78 -6.33 12.01
N GLY A 169 -8.52 -5.77 11.05
CA GLY A 169 -9.84 -5.18 11.23
C GLY A 169 -9.84 -3.78 11.86
N LEU A 170 -8.68 -3.25 12.28
CA LEU A 170 -8.57 -1.87 12.75
C LEU A 170 -8.13 -0.94 11.63
N ALA A 171 -8.70 0.26 11.66
CA ALA A 171 -8.41 1.25 10.65
C ALA A 171 -7.26 2.18 11.07
N LEU A 172 -6.35 2.40 10.13
CA LEU A 172 -5.25 3.34 10.20
C LEU A 172 -5.57 4.56 9.34
N GLU A 173 -5.54 5.76 9.93
CA GLU A 173 -5.63 7.02 9.20
C GLU A 173 -4.24 7.57 8.90
N VAL A 174 -4.04 8.10 7.69
CA VAL A 174 -2.74 8.57 7.17
C VAL A 174 -2.84 9.98 6.61
#